data_AF-A0A7K7QC40-F1
#
_entry.id   AF-A0A7K7QC40-F1
#
_cell.length_a   1.000
_cell.length_b   1.000
_cell.length_c   1.000
_cell.angle_alpha   90.00
_cell.angle_beta   90.00
_cell.angle_gamma   90.00
#
_symmetry.space_group_name_H-M   'P 1'
#
loop_
_entity.id
_entity.type
_entity.pdbx_description
1 polymer ?
#
loop_
_entity_poly.entity_id
_entity_poly.type
_entity_poly.pdbx_seq_one_letter_code
_entity_poly.pdbx_strand_id
1 'polypeptide(L)'
;LLQCLASLAATAQEENWQSRQQLQAQRQEMARLQEELSRARQDGERWASALQRAQREALEREATRGAEQARQQELIRDMKERLLELLREKDALWQKTEGIDTPMPSPVPRDPGFCARCRKDFRLLSRRYSCRWAMGEVGGGTGTVQGSALTSCSLSRLCQGKVCHTCSVDMGKHGRCCLVCYQQGQPQAT
;
A
#
# COMPACT_ATOMS: atom_id res chain seq x y z
N LEU A 1 -6.90 -67.73 -97.87
CA LEU A 1 -6.75 -68.56 -96.64
C LEU A 1 -5.45 -68.24 -95.90
N LEU A 2 -4.26 -68.45 -96.48
CA LEU A 2 -2.98 -68.12 -95.84
C LEU A 2 -2.87 -66.65 -95.36
N GLN A 3 -3.35 -65.72 -96.19
CA GLN A 3 -3.29 -64.28 -95.87
C GLN A 3 -4.22 -63.88 -94.71
N CYS A 4 -5.39 -64.51 -94.60
CA CYS A 4 -6.29 -64.33 -93.45
C CYS A 4 -5.72 -64.91 -92.15
N LEU A 5 -5.02 -66.04 -92.23
CA LEU A 5 -4.36 -66.64 -91.06
C LEU A 5 -3.20 -65.76 -90.57
N ALA A 6 -2.42 -65.20 -91.48
CA ALA A 6 -1.34 -64.27 -91.14
C ALA A 6 -1.86 -62.99 -90.48
N SER A 7 -2.96 -62.41 -90.98
CA SER A 7 -3.56 -61.22 -90.36
C SER A 7 -4.10 -61.52 -88.96
N LEU A 8 -4.74 -62.69 -88.77
CA LEU A 8 -5.24 -63.11 -87.45
C LEU A 8 -4.11 -63.37 -86.45
N ALA A 9 -2.99 -63.95 -86.91
CA ALA A 9 -1.82 -64.15 -86.07
C ALA A 9 -1.19 -62.82 -85.64
N ALA A 10 -1.12 -61.85 -86.56
CA ALA A 10 -0.58 -60.52 -86.26
C ALA A 10 -1.46 -59.75 -85.25
N THR A 11 -2.79 -59.79 -85.40
CA THR A 11 -3.70 -59.15 -84.43
C THR A 11 -3.62 -59.81 -83.06
N ALA A 12 -3.59 -61.15 -83.01
CA ALA A 12 -3.45 -61.89 -81.75
C ALA A 12 -2.10 -61.60 -81.05
N GLN A 13 -1.03 -61.40 -81.82
CA GLN A 13 0.28 -61.02 -81.28
C GLN A 13 0.26 -59.61 -80.69
N GLU A 14 -0.34 -58.66 -81.40
CA GLU A 14 -0.49 -57.27 -80.96
C GLU A 14 -1.36 -57.19 -79.69
N GLU A 15 -2.49 -57.90 -79.65
CA GLU A 15 -3.33 -57.99 -78.45
C GLU A 15 -2.58 -58.60 -77.25
N ASN A 16 -1.76 -59.63 -77.47
CA ASN A 16 -0.94 -60.22 -76.42
C ASN A 16 0.13 -59.23 -75.91
N TRP A 17 0.74 -58.47 -76.81
CA TRP A 17 1.69 -57.42 -76.47
C TRP A 17 1.04 -56.30 -75.65
N GLN A 18 -0.10 -55.79 -76.10
CA GLN A 18 -0.86 -54.75 -75.40
C GLN A 18 -1.33 -55.22 -74.02
N SER A 19 -1.84 -56.45 -73.92
CA SER A 19 -2.24 -57.06 -72.64
C SER A 19 -1.07 -57.16 -71.66
N ARG A 20 0.12 -57.57 -72.13
CA ARG A 20 1.33 -57.62 -71.31
C ARG A 20 1.79 -56.26 -70.83
N GLN A 21 1.77 -55.25 -71.71
CA GLN A 21 2.10 -53.87 -71.35
C GLN A 21 1.15 -53.33 -70.28
N GLN A 22 -0.15 -53.58 -70.43
CA GLN A 22 -1.16 -53.15 -69.47
C GLN A 22 -0.99 -53.84 -68.11
N LEU A 23 -0.70 -55.14 -68.08
CA LEU A 23 -0.41 -55.86 -66.85
C LEU A 23 0.85 -55.32 -66.15
N GLN A 24 1.87 -54.96 -66.94
CA GLN A 24 3.09 -54.38 -66.40
C GLN A 24 2.86 -53.00 -65.79
N ALA A 25 2.06 -52.14 -66.44
CA ALA A 25 1.64 -50.85 -65.90
C ALA A 25 0.85 -51.01 -64.59
N GLN A 26 -0.11 -51.94 -64.55
CA GLN A 26 -0.88 -52.23 -63.33
C GLN A 26 0.01 -52.72 -62.18
N ARG A 27 1.03 -53.55 -62.47
CA ARG A 27 2.00 -53.99 -61.45
C ARG A 27 2.82 -52.84 -60.88
N GLN A 28 3.24 -51.90 -61.73
CA GLN A 28 3.97 -50.71 -61.29
C GLN A 28 3.09 -49.80 -60.43
N GLU A 29 1.82 -49.62 -60.82
CA GLU A 29 0.87 -48.84 -60.04
C GLU A 29 0.58 -49.47 -58.68
N MET A 30 0.34 -50.77 -58.64
CA MET A 30 0.18 -51.51 -57.38
C MET A 30 1.40 -51.37 -56.47
N ALA A 31 2.62 -51.42 -57.02
CA ALA A 31 3.84 -51.23 -56.24
C ALA A 31 3.94 -49.80 -55.67
N ARG A 32 3.57 -48.77 -56.45
CA ARG A 32 3.54 -47.37 -55.98
C ARG A 32 2.53 -47.19 -54.85
N LEU A 33 1.30 -47.65 -55.04
CA LEU A 33 0.25 -47.53 -54.03
C LEU A 33 0.60 -48.29 -52.74
N GLN A 34 1.27 -49.43 -52.86
CA GLN A 34 1.70 -50.21 -51.69
C GLN A 34 2.79 -49.48 -50.89
N GLU A 35 3.72 -48.82 -51.57
CA GLU A 35 4.72 -47.95 -50.95
C GLU A 35 4.06 -46.73 -50.26
N GLU A 36 3.13 -46.05 -50.94
CA GLU A 36 2.39 -44.91 -50.37
C GLU A 36 1.59 -45.32 -49.12
N LEU A 37 0.89 -46.45 -49.16
CA LEU A 37 0.18 -47.00 -48.02
C LEU A 37 1.14 -47.30 -46.86
N SER A 38 2.32 -47.86 -47.14
CA SER A 38 3.32 -48.15 -46.12
C SER A 38 3.82 -46.88 -45.43
N ARG A 39 4.05 -45.81 -46.20
CA ARG A 39 4.46 -44.50 -45.67
C ARG A 39 3.36 -43.88 -44.82
N ALA A 40 2.13 -43.89 -45.32
CA ALA A 40 0.97 -43.37 -44.59
C ALA A 40 0.75 -44.11 -43.26
N ARG A 41 0.95 -45.43 -43.22
CA ARG A 41 0.89 -46.22 -41.98
C ARG A 41 1.97 -45.80 -40.99
N GLN A 42 3.22 -45.70 -41.44
CA GLN A 42 4.32 -45.27 -40.58
C GLN A 42 4.10 -43.84 -40.06
N ASP A 43 3.59 -42.93 -40.88
CA ASP A 43 3.22 -41.59 -40.44
C ASP A 43 2.12 -41.64 -39.38
N GLY A 44 1.09 -42.46 -39.59
CA GLY A 44 0.05 -42.70 -38.59
C GLY A 44 0.62 -43.16 -37.24
N GLU A 45 1.53 -44.13 -37.24
CA GLU A 45 2.20 -44.62 -36.03
C GLU A 45 3.07 -43.53 -35.35
N ARG A 46 3.79 -42.74 -36.16
CA ARG A 46 4.59 -41.60 -35.70
C ARG A 46 3.69 -40.55 -35.02
N TRP A 47 2.57 -40.18 -35.64
CA TRP A 47 1.63 -39.21 -35.10
C TRP A 47 0.92 -39.73 -33.86
N ALA A 48 0.50 -41.00 -33.83
CA ALA A 48 -0.10 -41.62 -32.66
C ALA A 48 0.86 -41.58 -31.45
N SER A 49 2.13 -41.91 -31.68
CA SER A 49 3.18 -41.85 -30.65
C SER A 49 3.44 -40.41 -30.18
N ALA A 50 3.48 -39.46 -31.11
CA ALA A 50 3.67 -38.05 -30.80
C ALA A 50 2.50 -37.48 -29.99
N LEU A 51 1.26 -37.81 -30.37
CA LEU A 51 0.06 -37.41 -29.65
C LEU A 51 0.04 -37.96 -28.22
N GLN A 52 0.38 -39.24 -28.06
CA GLN A 52 0.42 -39.85 -26.73
C GLN A 52 1.48 -39.20 -25.82
N ARG A 53 2.65 -38.82 -26.37
CA ARG A 53 3.65 -38.04 -25.63
C ARG A 53 3.13 -36.66 -25.28
N ALA A 54 2.57 -35.93 -26.24
CA ALA A 54 2.03 -34.59 -26.02
C ALA A 54 0.92 -34.58 -24.94
N GLN A 55 0.04 -35.60 -24.93
CA GLN A 55 -0.98 -35.77 -23.90
C GLN A 55 -0.37 -35.98 -22.51
N ARG A 56 0.64 -36.86 -22.37
CA ARG A 56 1.32 -37.06 -21.09
C ARG A 56 1.97 -35.77 -20.59
N GLU A 57 2.74 -35.10 -21.45
CA GLU A 57 3.39 -33.86 -21.06
C GLU A 57 2.37 -32.75 -20.74
N ALA A 58 1.21 -32.72 -21.40
CA ALA A 58 0.14 -31.77 -21.08
C ALA A 58 -0.41 -32.04 -19.67
N LEU A 59 -0.69 -33.31 -19.33
CA LEU A 59 -1.16 -33.69 -18.00
C LEU A 59 -0.12 -33.38 -16.91
N GLU A 60 1.17 -33.61 -17.17
CA GLU A 60 2.25 -33.24 -16.25
C GLU A 60 2.36 -31.72 -16.07
N ARG A 61 2.19 -30.95 -17.14
CA ARG A 61 2.15 -29.47 -17.08
C ARG A 61 0.95 -28.98 -16.29
N GLU A 62 -0.21 -29.61 -16.44
CA GLU A 62 -1.41 -29.28 -15.66
C GLU A 62 -1.22 -29.63 -14.18
N ALA A 63 -0.67 -30.81 -13.88
CA ALA A 63 -0.39 -31.23 -12.50
C ALA A 63 0.61 -30.28 -11.80
N THR A 64 1.68 -29.88 -12.49
CA THR A 64 2.68 -28.94 -11.95
C THR A 64 2.09 -27.54 -11.73
N ARG A 65 1.27 -27.04 -12.66
CA ARG A 65 0.54 -25.77 -12.50
C ARG A 65 -0.46 -25.83 -11.35
N GLY A 66 -1.20 -26.93 -11.23
CA GLY A 66 -2.14 -27.16 -10.13
C GLY A 66 -1.44 -27.21 -8.78
N ALA A 67 -0.28 -27.88 -8.68
CA ALA A 67 0.51 -27.92 -7.45
C ALA A 67 1.06 -26.54 -7.06
N GLU A 68 1.52 -25.73 -8.02
CA GLU A 68 1.93 -24.35 -7.76
C GLU A 68 0.76 -23.48 -7.30
N GLN A 69 -0.39 -23.61 -7.95
CA GLN A 69 -1.60 -22.88 -7.55
C GLN A 69 -2.04 -23.25 -6.13
N ALA A 70 -1.97 -24.54 -5.76
CA ALA A 70 -2.27 -24.99 -4.41
C ALA A 70 -1.32 -24.38 -3.37
N ARG A 71 -0.01 -24.35 -3.66
CA ARG A 71 0.99 -23.68 -2.78
C ARG A 71 0.69 -22.19 -2.59
N GLN A 72 0.31 -21.49 -3.66
CA GLN A 72 -0.04 -20.08 -3.58
C GLN A 72 -1.32 -19.85 -2.76
N GLN A 73 -2.33 -20.71 -2.92
CA GLN A 73 -3.56 -20.64 -2.13
C GLN A 73 -3.32 -20.87 -0.65
N GLU A 74 -2.47 -21.85 -0.31
CA GLU A 74 -2.04 -22.11 1.06
C GLU A 74 -1.31 -20.91 1.66
N LEU A 75 -0.32 -20.36 0.96
CA LEU A 75 0.39 -19.15 1.42
C LEU A 75 -0.57 -17.99 1.68
N ILE A 76 -1.53 -17.75 0.77
CA ILE A 76 -2.53 -16.68 0.94
C ILE A 76 -3.41 -16.95 2.17
N ARG A 77 -3.83 -18.20 2.38
CA ARG A 77 -4.62 -18.59 3.55
C ARG A 77 -3.82 -18.34 4.83
N ASP A 78 -2.59 -18.82 4.90
CA ASP A 78 -1.72 -18.70 6.07
C ASP A 78 -1.41 -17.22 6.38
N MET A 79 -1.15 -16.41 5.34
CA MET A 79 -0.96 -14.96 5.50
C MET A 79 -2.21 -14.26 6.04
N LYS A 80 -3.41 -14.65 5.59
CA LYS A 80 -4.68 -14.10 6.09
C LYS A 80 -4.90 -14.48 7.55
N GLU A 81 -4.64 -15.74 7.91
CA GLU A 81 -4.74 -16.22 9.28
C GLU A 81 -3.79 -15.44 10.19
N ARG A 82 -2.52 -15.29 9.79
CA ARG A 82 -1.54 -14.50 10.54
C ARG A 82 -1.93 -13.04 10.70
N LEU A 83 -2.49 -12.43 9.65
CA LEU A 83 -2.99 -11.05 9.72
C LEU A 83 -4.13 -10.91 10.75
N LEU A 84 -5.06 -11.87 10.77
CA LEU A 84 -6.15 -11.87 11.75
C LEU A 84 -5.65 -12.06 13.18
N GLU A 85 -4.65 -12.91 13.40
CA GLU A 85 -3.98 -13.05 14.70
C GLU A 85 -3.36 -11.72 15.16
N LEU A 86 -2.56 -11.09 14.29
CA LEU A 86 -1.91 -9.81 14.60
C LEU A 86 -2.92 -8.69 14.88
N LEU A 87 -4.05 -8.67 14.17
CA LEU A 87 -5.12 -7.70 14.45
C LEU A 87 -5.73 -7.91 15.84
N ARG A 88 -5.98 -9.16 16.23
CA ARG A 88 -6.48 -9.48 17.58
C ARG A 88 -5.48 -9.11 18.66
N GLU A 89 -4.19 -9.41 18.46
CA GLU A 89 -3.12 -9.02 19.39
C GLU A 89 -3.04 -7.49 19.52
N LYS A 90 -3.07 -6.78 18.39
CA LYS A 90 -3.07 -5.32 18.35
C LYS A 90 -4.29 -4.72 19.07
N ASP A 91 -5.48 -5.28 18.89
CA ASP A 91 -6.69 -4.83 19.59
C ASP A 91 -6.61 -5.09 21.11
N ALA A 92 -6.07 -6.24 21.53
CA ALA A 92 -5.86 -6.54 22.95
C ALA A 92 -4.85 -5.59 23.61
N LEU A 93 -3.80 -5.18 22.89
CA LEU A 93 -2.84 -4.17 23.37
C LEU A 93 -3.47 -2.78 23.44
N TRP A 94 -4.28 -2.41 22.44
CA TRP A 94 -5.01 -1.15 22.44
C TRP A 94 -5.94 -1.03 23.66
N GLN A 95 -6.75 -2.06 23.93
CA GLN A 95 -7.64 -2.09 25.10
C GLN A 95 -6.90 -1.94 26.44
N LYS A 96 -5.72 -2.56 26.57
CA LYS A 96 -4.88 -2.42 27.77
C LYS A 96 -4.35 -1.00 27.95
N THR A 97 -4.12 -0.27 26.86
CA THR A 97 -3.54 1.07 26.88
C THR A 97 -4.61 2.14 27.14
N GLU A 98 -5.78 2.03 26.51
CA GLU A 98 -6.91 2.95 26.78
C GLU A 98 -7.42 2.88 28.24
N GLY A 99 -7.32 1.72 28.89
CA GLY A 99 -7.63 1.60 30.33
C GLY A 99 -6.67 2.34 31.26
N ILE A 100 -5.49 2.73 30.78
CA ILE A 100 -4.46 3.45 31.56
C ILE A 100 -4.65 4.97 31.47
N ASP A 101 -5.18 5.48 30.34
CA ASP A 101 -5.41 6.91 30.08
C ASP A 101 -6.73 7.45 30.67
N THR A 102 -7.25 6.88 31.76
CA THR A 102 -8.35 7.53 32.50
C THR A 102 -7.79 8.82 33.11
N PRO A 103 -8.20 10.03 32.67
CA PRO A 103 -7.60 11.26 33.16
C PRO A 103 -8.00 11.45 34.61
N MET A 104 -7.03 11.31 35.51
CA MET A 104 -7.13 11.89 36.85
C MET A 104 -7.44 13.39 36.68
N PRO A 105 -8.47 13.96 37.34
CA PRO A 105 -8.79 15.38 37.18
C PRO A 105 -7.64 16.22 37.72
N SER A 106 -6.79 16.74 36.82
CA SER A 106 -5.70 17.62 37.20
C SER A 106 -6.23 19.04 37.48
N PRO A 107 -5.82 19.70 38.58
CA PRO A 107 -6.30 21.01 38.99
C PRO A 107 -5.58 22.13 38.23
N VAL A 108 -5.50 22.06 36.90
CA VAL A 108 -4.86 23.12 36.11
C VAL A 108 -5.76 24.37 36.15
N PRO A 109 -5.25 25.55 36.58
CA PRO A 109 -6.00 26.79 36.58
C PRO A 109 -6.48 27.12 35.18
N ARG A 110 -7.80 27.22 34.99
CA ARG A 110 -8.42 27.53 33.70
C ARG A 110 -7.96 28.91 33.22
N ASP A 111 -7.35 28.98 32.04
CA ASP A 111 -7.05 30.25 31.36
C ASP A 111 -8.38 31.01 31.16
N PRO A 112 -8.55 32.22 31.75
CA PRO A 112 -9.87 32.85 31.84
C PRO A 112 -10.51 33.18 30.48
N GLY A 113 -9.80 33.14 29.36
CA GLY A 113 -10.39 33.44 28.04
C GLY A 113 -10.77 34.92 27.82
N PHE A 114 -10.73 35.75 28.86
CA PHE A 114 -11.00 37.19 28.84
C PHE A 114 -9.87 38.01 29.46
N CYS A 115 -9.77 39.28 29.06
CA CYS A 115 -8.84 40.23 29.63
C CYS A 115 -9.13 40.43 31.13
N ALA A 116 -8.13 40.21 31.98
CA ALA A 116 -8.29 40.37 33.44
C ALA A 116 -8.69 41.79 33.87
N ARG A 117 -8.44 42.80 33.04
CA ARG A 117 -8.76 44.21 33.34
C ARG A 117 -10.12 44.66 32.80
N CYS A 118 -10.35 44.54 31.50
CA CYS A 118 -11.58 45.05 30.86
C CYS A 118 -12.61 43.95 30.57
N ARG A 119 -12.34 42.69 30.95
CA ARG A 119 -13.19 41.52 30.71
C ARG A 119 -13.53 41.24 29.24
N LYS A 120 -12.89 41.95 28.30
CA LYS A 120 -13.05 41.69 26.87
C LYS A 120 -12.54 40.29 26.53
N ASP A 121 -13.36 39.51 25.85
CA ASP A 121 -12.99 38.17 25.39
C ASP A 121 -11.78 38.21 24.46
N PHE A 122 -10.86 37.29 24.69
CA PHE A 122 -9.77 37.02 23.77
C PHE A 122 -10.26 36.12 22.64
N ARG A 123 -10.93 36.73 21.65
CA ARG A 123 -11.29 36.06 20.38
C ARG A 123 -10.03 35.49 19.71
N LEU A 124 -10.21 34.57 18.77
CA LEU A 124 -9.14 33.78 18.11
C LEU A 124 -7.93 34.61 17.64
N LEU A 125 -8.14 35.84 17.15
CA LEU A 125 -7.09 36.72 16.61
C LEU A 125 -6.58 37.78 17.62
N SER A 126 -7.14 37.81 18.83
CA SER A 126 -6.75 38.79 19.85
C SER A 126 -5.44 38.37 20.51
N ARG A 127 -4.41 39.20 20.37
CA ARG A 127 -3.15 39.01 21.09
C ARG A 127 -3.37 39.09 22.61
N ARG A 128 -2.85 38.10 23.34
CA ARG A 128 -2.92 37.99 24.80
C ARG A 128 -1.54 38.30 25.38
N TYR A 129 -1.46 39.25 26.31
CA TYR A 129 -0.20 39.62 26.95
C TYR A 129 -0.20 39.18 28.41
N SER A 130 0.87 38.54 28.86
CA SER A 130 1.11 38.33 30.29
C SER A 130 1.65 39.62 30.89
N CYS A 131 1.09 40.08 32.01
CA CYS A 131 1.75 41.09 32.81
C CYS A 131 3.04 40.49 33.39
N ARG A 132 4.16 41.21 33.33
CA ARG A 132 5.44 40.75 33.92
C ARG A 132 5.29 40.32 35.39
N TRP A 133 4.48 41.04 36.17
CA TRP A 133 4.28 40.73 37.59
C TRP A 133 3.20 39.69 37.86
N ALA A 134 2.55 39.16 36.81
CA ALA A 134 1.54 38.10 36.96
C ALA A 134 2.14 36.71 37.15
N MET A 135 3.38 36.52 36.71
CA MET A 135 4.15 35.33 37.01
C MET A 135 4.95 35.68 38.27
N GLY A 136 4.47 35.26 39.44
CA GLY A 136 5.36 35.13 40.59
C GLY A 136 6.57 34.31 40.15
N GLU A 137 7.77 34.80 40.44
CA GLU A 137 9.05 34.30 39.92
C GLU A 137 9.09 32.77 39.83
N VAL A 138 8.97 32.25 38.61
CA VAL A 138 9.45 30.91 38.26
C VAL A 138 10.47 31.13 37.15
N GLY A 139 11.68 31.47 37.56
CA GLY A 139 12.81 31.67 36.68
C GLY A 139 14.09 31.82 37.49
N GLY A 140 14.84 30.72 37.61
CA GLY A 140 16.17 30.72 38.21
C GLY A 140 17.10 31.69 37.48
N GLY A 141 17.81 32.50 38.27
CA GLY A 141 18.82 33.43 37.79
C GLY A 141 19.45 34.13 38.98
N THR A 142 20.64 33.67 39.38
CA THR A 142 21.51 34.35 40.35
C THR A 142 21.86 35.74 39.83
N GLY A 143 21.34 36.78 40.50
CA GLY A 143 21.64 38.17 40.17
C GLY A 143 21.13 39.09 41.27
N THR A 144 21.98 39.34 42.26
CA THR A 144 21.82 40.37 43.30
C THR A 144 21.62 41.75 42.67
N VAL A 145 20.46 42.38 42.92
CA VAL A 145 20.32 43.84 42.91
C VAL A 145 19.41 44.23 44.08
N GLN A 146 20.00 44.90 45.08
CA GLN A 146 19.31 45.60 46.15
C GLN A 146 18.62 46.85 45.59
N GLY A 147 17.35 47.05 45.95
CA GLY A 147 16.63 48.29 45.68
C GLY A 147 15.16 48.19 46.06
N SER A 148 14.81 48.80 47.19
CA SER A 148 13.46 49.29 47.55
C SER A 148 12.33 48.24 47.63
N ALA A 149 12.23 47.63 48.81
CA ALA A 149 11.12 46.77 49.23
C ALA A 149 9.82 47.55 49.48
N LEU A 150 9.16 47.97 48.41
CA LEU A 150 7.70 48.16 48.40
C LEU A 150 7.06 47.02 47.60
N THR A 151 6.91 45.89 48.30
CA THR A 151 5.96 44.79 48.04
C THR A 151 5.86 44.20 46.62
N SER A 152 6.82 43.36 46.23
CA SER A 152 6.65 42.41 45.10
C SER A 152 5.53 41.38 45.36
N CYS A 153 5.27 41.07 46.64
CA CYS A 153 4.23 40.13 47.07
C CYS A 153 2.80 40.69 47.07
N SER A 154 2.58 42.02 47.03
CA SER A 154 1.24 42.60 46.94
C SER A 154 0.77 42.71 45.47
N LEU A 155 1.69 43.05 44.56
CA LEU A 155 1.43 43.22 43.12
C LEU A 155 1.15 41.90 42.37
N SER A 156 1.77 40.81 42.80
CA SER A 156 1.55 39.46 42.25
C SER A 156 0.17 38.87 42.61
N ARG A 157 -0.48 39.36 43.68
CA ARG A 157 -1.89 39.02 43.99
C ARG A 157 -2.89 39.85 43.17
N LEU A 158 -2.47 41.00 42.63
CA LEU A 158 -3.34 41.94 41.91
C LEU A 158 -3.51 41.59 40.43
N CYS A 159 -2.56 40.90 39.80
CA CYS A 159 -2.69 40.48 38.41
C CYS A 159 -2.32 39.00 38.24
N GLN A 160 -3.29 38.09 38.17
CA GLN A 160 -3.03 36.67 37.84
C GLN A 160 -3.44 36.32 36.40
N GLY A 161 -3.59 37.31 35.52
CA GLY A 161 -4.30 37.11 34.26
C GLY A 161 -3.67 37.76 33.04
N LYS A 162 -4.04 37.23 31.88
CA LYS A 162 -3.72 37.80 30.58
C LYS A 162 -4.48 39.12 30.39
N VAL A 163 -3.83 40.11 29.78
CA VAL A 163 -4.43 41.41 29.43
C VAL A 163 -4.38 41.64 27.92
N CYS A 164 -5.33 42.42 27.42
CA CYS A 164 -5.32 42.85 26.01
C CYS A 164 -4.29 43.96 25.79
N HIS A 165 -3.99 44.24 24.52
CA HIS A 165 -3.05 45.29 24.13
C HIS A 165 -3.36 46.63 24.82
N THR A 166 -4.63 47.08 24.77
CA THR A 166 -5.09 48.35 25.36
C THR A 166 -4.96 48.41 26.88
N CYS A 167 -5.00 47.26 27.57
CA CYS A 167 -4.85 47.19 29.02
C CYS A 167 -3.41 46.89 29.46
N SER A 168 -2.47 46.93 28.51
CA SER A 168 -1.04 46.67 28.73
C SER A 168 -0.20 47.85 28.25
N VAL A 169 0.88 48.13 28.99
CA VAL A 169 1.93 49.08 28.59
C VAL A 169 3.14 48.27 28.17
N ASP A 170 3.74 48.63 27.04
CA ASP A 170 4.98 48.04 26.56
C ASP A 170 6.17 48.76 27.18
N MET A 171 6.97 48.04 27.95
CA MET A 171 8.18 48.54 28.62
C MET A 171 9.45 48.17 27.83
N GLY A 172 9.31 47.86 26.54
CA GLY A 172 10.42 47.51 25.66
C GLY A 172 11.11 46.23 26.10
N LYS A 173 12.40 46.31 26.46
CA LYS A 173 13.20 45.16 26.92
C LYS A 173 12.64 44.49 28.18
N HIS A 174 11.87 45.24 28.97
CA HIS A 174 11.19 44.73 30.14
C HIS A 174 9.79 44.18 29.82
N GLY A 175 9.45 43.88 28.57
CA GLY A 175 8.17 43.24 28.22
C GLY A 175 6.96 44.08 28.62
N ARG A 176 5.79 43.45 28.80
CA ARG A 176 4.54 44.18 29.04
C ARG A 176 4.06 44.11 30.48
N CYS A 177 3.50 45.22 30.95
CA CYS A 177 2.88 45.33 32.28
C CYS A 177 1.41 45.73 32.12
N CYS A 178 0.51 45.30 33.02
CA CYS A 178 -0.86 45.81 32.99
C CYS A 178 -0.90 47.25 33.51
N LEU A 179 -1.92 48.03 33.11
CA LEU A 179 -2.02 49.45 33.51
C LEU A 179 -2.02 49.67 35.04
N VAL A 180 -2.66 48.77 35.79
CA VAL A 180 -2.74 48.87 37.26
C VAL A 180 -1.36 48.70 37.88
N CYS A 181 -0.63 47.69 37.44
CA CYS A 181 0.73 47.44 37.87
C CYS A 181 1.66 48.60 37.46
N TYR A 182 1.58 49.06 36.20
CA TYR A 182 2.38 50.19 35.75
C TYR A 182 2.17 51.45 36.61
N GLN A 183 0.93 51.76 37.01
CA GLN A 183 0.61 52.91 37.86
C GLN A 183 1.14 52.76 39.29
N GLN A 184 1.05 51.57 39.88
CA GLN A 184 1.52 51.33 41.25
C GLN A 184 3.05 51.26 41.37
N GLY A 185 3.76 50.96 40.28
CA GLY A 185 5.22 50.92 40.25
C GLY A 185 5.91 52.24 39.94
N GLN A 186 5.15 53.33 39.72
CA GLN A 186 5.77 54.65 39.58
C GLN A 186 6.11 55.21 40.98
N PRO A 187 7.35 55.66 41.23
CA PRO A 187 7.64 56.44 42.43
C PRO A 187 6.76 57.68 42.41
N GLN A 188 6.01 57.94 43.47
CA GLN A 188 5.23 59.18 43.58
C GLN A 188 6.20 60.36 43.47
N ALA A 189 6.07 61.13 42.39
CA ALA A 189 6.70 62.44 42.29
C ALA A 189 5.91 63.36 43.22
N THR A 190 6.47 63.65 44.39
CA THR A 190 6.17 64.88 45.14
C THR A 190 6.88 66.05 44.48
#